data_AF-A0A7X8IUS0-F1
#
_entry.id   AF-A0A7X8IUS0-F1
#
_cell.length_a   1.000
_cell.length_b   1.000
_cell.length_c   1.000
_cell.angle_alpha   90.00
_cell.angle_beta   90.00
_cell.angle_gamma   90.00
#
_symmetry.space_group_name_H-M   'P 1'
#
loop_
_entity.id
_entity.type
_entity.pdbx_description
1 polymer ?
#
loop_
_entity_poly.entity_id
_entity_poly.type
_entity_poly.pdbx_seq_one_letter_code
_entity_poly.pdbx_strand_id
1 'polypeptide(L)'
;MNCVYMLLCNDQSFYTGWTNDLAARLAAHDEGTASKYTRSKRPLQCILVIYCNSATQARSVEAKIKRLQRKDKERILGDTDQMATALWKMTGETLYFARSFIGIE
;
A
#
# COMPACT_ATOMS: atom_id res chain seq x y z
N MET A 1 -3.88 12.92 5.69
CA MET A 1 -2.45 12.88 5.28
C MET A 1 -2.34 12.13 3.97
N ASN A 2 -1.53 12.58 3.01
CA ASN A 2 -1.33 11.84 1.75
C ASN A 2 -0.60 10.52 2.05
N CYS A 3 -1.10 9.41 1.53
CA CYS A 3 -0.48 8.11 1.70
C CYS A 3 -0.74 7.19 0.51
N VAL A 4 0.15 6.22 0.34
CA VAL A 4 -0.04 5.04 -0.49
C VAL A 4 -0.36 3.87 0.43
N TYR A 5 -1.30 3.01 0.04
CA TYR A 5 -1.66 1.82 0.80
C TYR A 5 -1.68 0.60 -0.11
N MET A 6 -1.45 -0.57 0.49
CA MET A 6 -1.61 -1.86 -0.17
C MET A 6 -2.62 -2.72 0.58
N LEU A 7 -3.52 -3.34 -0.17
CA LEU A 7 -4.47 -4.33 0.33
C LEU A 7 -4.11 -5.72 -0.18
N LEU A 8 -4.18 -6.71 0.70
CA LEU A 8 -4.27 -8.12 0.36
C LEU A 8 -5.73 -8.48 0.09
N CYS A 9 -6.01 -8.92 -1.12
CA CYS A 9 -7.33 -9.41 -1.51
C CYS A 9 -7.52 -10.88 -1.14
N ASN A 10 -8.78 -11.35 -1.09
CA ASN A 10 -9.11 -12.74 -0.80
C ASN A 10 -8.49 -13.76 -1.78
N ASP A 11 -8.23 -13.35 -3.02
CA ASP A 11 -7.56 -14.17 -4.05
C ASP A 11 -6.03 -14.09 -3.98
N GLN A 12 -5.48 -13.60 -2.86
CA GLN A 12 -4.05 -13.36 -2.62
C GLN A 12 -3.41 -12.33 -3.55
N SER A 13 -4.21 -11.63 -4.36
CA SER A 13 -3.72 -10.52 -5.18
C SER A 13 -3.48 -9.27 -4.33
N PHE A 14 -2.61 -8.38 -4.83
CA PHE A 14 -2.32 -7.11 -4.20
C PHE A 14 -2.99 -5.97 -4.96
N TYR A 15 -3.75 -5.16 -4.24
CA TYR A 15 -4.24 -3.88 -4.71
C TYR A 15 -3.39 -2.75 -4.12
N THR A 16 -3.02 -1.76 -4.93
CA THR A 16 -2.28 -0.57 -4.46
C THR A 16 -3.03 0.69 -4.88
N GLY A 17 -3.26 1.57 -3.92
CA GLY A 17 -3.93 2.84 -4.12
C GLY A 17 -3.27 3.97 -3.33
N TRP A 18 -3.65 5.21 -3.61
CA TRP A 18 -3.29 6.37 -2.79
C TRP A 18 -4.54 7.14 -2.35
N THR A 19 -4.43 7.87 -1.24
CA THR A 19 -5.51 8.70 -0.69
C THR A 19 -4.94 9.77 0.25
N ASN A 20 -5.69 10.85 0.47
CA ASN A 20 -5.41 11.84 1.52
C ASN A 20 -6.20 11.59 2.82
N ASP A 21 -7.17 10.68 2.76
CA ASP A 21 -7.97 10.17 3.87
C ASP A 21 -7.99 8.63 3.81
N LEU A 22 -7.20 7.99 4.67
CA LEU A 22 -7.06 6.54 4.68
C LEU A 22 -8.28 5.87 5.32
N ALA A 23 -8.80 6.42 6.41
CA ALA A 23 -9.92 5.83 7.13
C ALA A 23 -11.17 5.80 6.26
N ALA A 24 -11.53 6.93 5.64
CA ALA A 24 -12.67 6.98 4.72
C ALA A 24 -12.48 6.05 3.51
N ARG A 25 -11.24 5.92 3.01
CA ARG A 25 -10.97 5.05 1.87
C ARG A 25 -11.09 3.56 2.21
N LEU A 26 -10.62 3.14 3.38
CA LEU A 26 -10.75 1.75 3.83
C LEU A 26 -12.23 1.40 4.08
N ALA A 27 -12.99 2.28 4.74
CA ALA A 27 -14.43 2.09 4.92
C ALA A 27 -15.17 1.92 3.57
N ALA A 28 -14.87 2.75 2.58
CA ALA A 28 -15.43 2.61 1.24
C ALA A 28 -15.03 1.30 0.53
N HIS A 29 -13.85 0.73 0.84
CA HIS A 29 -13.47 -0.58 0.34
C HIS A 29 -14.29 -1.69 1.00
N ASP A 30 -14.51 -1.61 2.31
CA ASP A 30 -15.34 -2.56 3.07
C ASP A 30 -16.80 -2.56 2.57
N GLU A 31 -17.34 -1.37 2.31
CA GLU A 31 -18.67 -1.16 1.71
C GLU A 31 -18.73 -1.58 0.23
N GLY A 32 -17.58 -1.76 -0.44
CA GLY A 32 -17.49 -2.12 -1.85
C GLY A 32 -17.76 -0.97 -2.82
N THR A 33 -17.63 0.28 -2.36
CA THR A 33 -17.86 1.52 -3.13
C THR A 33 -16.56 2.19 -3.61
N ALA A 34 -15.39 1.79 -3.10
CA ALA A 34 -14.11 2.42 -3.42
C ALA A 34 -13.55 2.09 -4.82
N SER A 35 -13.65 0.84 -5.28
CA SER A 35 -13.14 0.42 -6.59
C SER A 35 -13.89 -0.77 -7.15
N LYS A 36 -14.18 -0.73 -8.46
CA LYS A 36 -14.76 -1.88 -9.20
C LYS A 36 -13.91 -3.14 -9.02
N TYR A 37 -12.58 -3.01 -8.96
CA TYR A 37 -11.67 -4.15 -8.85
C TYR A 37 -11.76 -4.85 -7.48
N THR A 38 -11.77 -4.07 -6.39
CA THR A 38 -11.73 -4.63 -5.03
C THR A 38 -13.10 -5.05 -4.52
N ARG A 39 -14.19 -4.50 -5.09
CA ARG A 39 -15.58 -4.83 -4.69
C ARG A 39 -15.88 -6.33 -4.66
N SER A 40 -15.39 -7.08 -5.65
CA SER A 40 -15.60 -8.53 -5.78
C SER A 40 -14.49 -9.39 -5.15
N LYS A 41 -13.53 -8.77 -4.44
CA LYS A 41 -12.33 -9.44 -3.92
C LYS A 41 -12.18 -9.34 -2.39
N ARG A 42 -13.27 -8.97 -1.72
CA ARG A 42 -13.39 -8.91 -0.25
C ARG A 42 -13.40 -10.33 0.37
N PRO A 43 -13.00 -10.49 1.64
CA PRO A 43 -12.46 -9.47 2.55
C PRO A 43 -11.09 -8.94 2.09
N LEU A 44 -10.76 -7.72 2.51
CA LEU A 44 -9.50 -7.06 2.18
C LEU A 44 -8.75 -6.80 3.48
N GLN A 45 -7.44 -7.04 3.48
CA GLN A 45 -6.58 -6.69 4.61
C GLN A 45 -5.65 -5.56 4.20
N CYS A 46 -5.63 -4.46 4.96
CA CYS A 46 -4.63 -3.41 4.77
C CYS A 46 -3.28 -3.91 5.32
N ILE A 47 -2.31 -4.12 4.44
CA ILE A 47 -1.01 -4.72 4.78
C ILE A 47 0.14 -3.73 4.74
N LEU A 48 -0.03 -2.57 4.12
CA LEU A 48 1.00 -1.53 4.01
C LEU A 48 0.37 -0.15 3.97
N VAL A 49 0.97 0.81 4.68
CA VAL A 49 0.70 2.24 4.54
C VAL A 49 2.02 2.99 4.49
N ILE A 50 2.21 3.84 3.47
CA ILE A 50 3.37 4.72 3.29
C ILE A 50 2.88 6.16 3.29
N TYR A 51 3.31 6.97 4.25
CA TYR A 51 2.96 8.38 4.32
C TYR A 51 3.87 9.22 3.41
N CYS A 52 3.25 10.19 2.74
CA CYS A 52 3.89 11.06 1.76
C CYS A 52 3.61 12.54 2.07
N ASN A 53 4.57 13.40 1.77
CA ASN A 53 4.48 14.83 2.02
C ASN A 53 3.53 15.55 1.05
N SER A 54 3.26 14.97 -0.11
CA SER A 54 2.39 15.57 -1.13
C SER A 54 1.62 14.51 -1.92
N ALA A 55 0.53 14.95 -2.57
CA ALA A 55 -0.21 14.11 -3.50
C ALA A 55 0.64 13.69 -4.71
N THR A 56 1.55 14.56 -5.17
CA THR A 56 2.49 14.25 -6.26
C THR A 56 3.43 13.11 -5.86
N GLN A 57 4.01 13.18 -4.65
CA GLN A 57 4.84 12.10 -4.13
C GLN A 57 4.05 10.80 -3.97
N ALA A 58 2.82 10.86 -3.41
CA ALA A 58 1.98 9.68 -3.25
C ALA A 58 1.66 8.99 -4.60
N ARG A 59 1.32 9.76 -5.65
CA ARG A 59 1.08 9.21 -6.99
C ARG A 59 2.34 8.63 -7.62
N SER A 60 3.49 9.27 -7.44
CA SER A 60 4.79 8.76 -7.89
C SER A 60 5.14 7.43 -7.23
N VAL A 61 5.02 7.35 -5.90
CA VAL A 61 5.25 6.12 -5.13
C VAL A 61 4.26 5.03 -5.52
N GLU A 62 2.96 5.34 -5.66
CA GLU A 62 1.95 4.38 -6.12
C GLU A 62 2.31 3.80 -7.50
N ALA A 63 2.71 4.65 -8.45
CA ALA A 63 3.11 4.22 -9.79
C ALA A 63 4.35 3.31 -9.76
N LYS A 64 5.34 3.63 -8.92
CA LYS A 64 6.53 2.79 -8.70
C LYS A 64 6.15 1.42 -8.13
N ILE A 65 5.34 1.39 -7.07
CA ILE A 65 4.89 0.13 -6.44
C ILE A 65 4.06 -0.72 -7.42
N LYS A 66 3.19 -0.11 -8.24
CA LYS A 66 2.40 -0.84 -9.24
C LYS A 66 3.27 -1.57 -10.26
N ARG A 67 4.46 -1.05 -10.58
CA ARG A 67 5.42 -1.64 -11.53
C ARG A 67 6.26 -2.77 -10.92
N LEU A 68 6.26 -2.93 -9.59
CA LEU A 68 7.03 -3.98 -8.92
C LEU A 68 6.44 -5.37 -9.18
N GLN A 69 7.34 -6.35 -9.27
CA GLN A 69 6.96 -7.77 -9.26
C GLN A 69 6.48 -8.17 -7.85
N ARG A 70 5.72 -9.27 -7.78
CA ARG A 70 5.18 -9.81 -6.50
C ARG A 70 6.27 -9.96 -5.44
N LYS A 71 7.42 -10.55 -5.80
CA LYS A 71 8.59 -10.74 -4.94
C LYS A 71 9.13 -9.43 -4.33
N ASP A 72 9.09 -8.33 -5.09
CA ASP A 72 9.61 -7.05 -4.65
C ASP A 72 8.61 -6.35 -3.73
N LYS A 73 7.30 -6.55 -3.97
CA LYS A 73 6.25 -6.12 -3.03
C LYS A 73 6.36 -6.88 -1.71
N GLU A 74 6.60 -8.19 -1.75
CA GLU A 74 6.81 -9.00 -0.55
C GLU A 74 8.02 -8.55 0.27
N ARG A 75 9.12 -8.15 -0.38
CA ARG A 75 10.29 -7.56 0.31
C ARG A 75 9.96 -6.28 1.04
N ILE A 76 9.12 -5.42 0.45
CA ILE A 76 8.63 -4.19 1.11
C ILE A 76 7.79 -4.55 2.34
N LEU A 77 7.07 -5.67 2.31
CA LEU A 77 6.20 -6.12 3.39
C LEU A 77 6.93 -6.88 4.50
N GLY A 78 8.21 -7.20 4.30
CA GLY A 78 9.07 -7.89 5.27
C GLY A 78 9.43 -7.02 6.48
N ASP A 79 10.48 -7.43 7.20
CA ASP A 79 10.94 -6.70 8.39
C ASP A 79 11.32 -5.23 8.08
N THR A 80 11.22 -4.38 9.09
CA THR A 80 11.31 -2.91 9.01
C THR A 80 12.59 -2.43 8.30
N ASP A 81 13.73 -3.08 8.55
CA ASP A 81 15.00 -2.77 7.87
C ASP A 81 14.97 -3.08 6.37
N GLN A 82 14.38 -4.22 6.00
CA GLN A 82 14.22 -4.61 4.59
C GLN A 82 13.24 -3.69 3.87
N MET A 83 12.15 -3.32 4.55
CA MET A 83 11.18 -2.36 4.07
C MET A 83 11.82 -0.99 3.80
N ALA A 84 12.52 -0.42 4.79
CA ALA A 84 13.18 0.89 4.64
C ALA A 84 14.20 0.88 3.49
N THR A 85 15.02 -0.17 3.42
CA THR A 85 16.02 -0.34 2.34
C THR A 85 15.36 -0.47 0.97
N ALA A 86 14.33 -1.28 0.84
CA ALA A 86 13.61 -1.49 -0.42
C ALA A 86 12.91 -0.21 -0.89
N LEU A 87 12.27 0.50 0.04
CA LEU A 87 11.60 1.77 -0.23
C LEU A 87 12.58 2.84 -0.69
N TRP A 88 13.71 3.01 0.01
CA TRP A 88 14.74 3.97 -0.40
C TRP A 88 15.30 3.65 -1.79
N LYS A 89 15.66 2.39 -2.06
CA LYS A 89 16.15 1.95 -3.38
C LYS A 89 15.11 2.21 -4.49
N MET A 90 13.83 2.06 -4.18
CA MET A 90 12.74 2.27 -5.14
C MET A 90 12.45 3.76 -5.38
N THR A 91 12.40 4.57 -4.34
CA THR A 91 11.92 5.95 -4.44
C THR A 91 13.04 6.95 -4.69
N GLY A 92 14.22 6.72 -4.12
CA GLY A 92 15.26 7.74 -3.95
C GLY A 92 14.88 8.82 -2.93
N GLU A 93 13.81 8.61 -2.15
CA GLU A 93 13.20 9.60 -1.27
C GLU A 93 13.08 9.02 0.15
N THR A 94 13.31 9.87 1.17
CA THR A 94 12.98 9.52 2.55
C THR A 94 11.46 9.47 2.70
N LEU A 95 10.94 8.29 3.02
CA LEU A 95 9.53 8.08 3.35
C LEU A 95 9.41 8.05 4.88
N TYR A 96 8.57 8.93 5.42
CA TYR A 96 8.60 9.29 6.84
C TYR A 96 7.99 8.24 7.76
N PHE A 97 7.13 7.38 7.23
CA PHE A 97 6.55 6.29 7.99
C PHE A 97 5.95 5.27 7.02
N ALA A 98 6.52 4.07 7.02
CA ALA A 98 5.93 2.91 6.37
C ALA A 98 5.54 1.93 7.47
N ARG A 99 4.27 1.52 7.52
CA ARG A 99 3.82 0.47 8.45
C ARG A 99 3.36 -0.73 7.64
N SER A 100 4.02 -1.86 7.84
CA SER A 100 3.55 -3.17 7.40
C SER A 100 2.72 -3.79 8.53
N PHE A 101 1.58 -4.40 8.19
CA PHE A 101 0.68 -5.03 9.16
C PHE A 101 0.68 -6.55 9.05
N ILE A 102 1.75 -7.15 8.49
CA ILE A 102 1.86 -8.60 8.41
C ILE A 102 2.26 -9.15 9.79
N GLY A 103 1.25 -9.30 10.64
CA GLY A 103 1.22 -10.29 11.71
C GLY A 103 0.40 -11.47 11.21
N ILE A 104 1.08 -12.52 10.76
CA ILE A 104 0.51 -13.86 10.68
C ILE A 104 0.62 -14.39 12.11
N GLU A 105 -0.50 -14.47 12.83
CA GLU A 105 -0.65 -15.55 13.82
C GLU A 105 -1.18 -16.78 13.08
#